data_AF-A0A2S2QA34-F1
#
_entry.id   AF-A0A2S2QA34-F1
#
_cell.length_a   1.000
_cell.length_b   1.000
_cell.length_c   1.000
_cell.angle_alpha   90.00
_cell.angle_beta   90.00
_cell.angle_gamma   90.00
#
_symmetry.space_group_name_H-M   'P 1'
#
loop_
_entity.id
_entity.type
_entity.pdbx_description
1 polymer ?
#
loop_
_entity_poly.entity_id
_entity_poly.type
_entity_poly.pdbx_seq_one_letter_code
_entity_poly.pdbx_strand_id
1 'polypeptide(L)'
;MFDKFIDRSKNYYNLNPNVTIDEMLESFRGRCSFRQYMPNKPAKYGIKVHALVDSKTYYDFNMEIYAGQQPEVPYKVDNSASAVIKRLIAPISNSGRNITCDNWYTLFPMANEQQKIHNLTMVGTVKKN
;
A
#
# COMPACT_ATOMS: atom_id res chain seq x y z
N MET A 1 12.43 -4.42 -13.08
CA MET A 1 12.04 -5.84 -12.82
C MET A 1 10.83 -5.89 -11.91
N PHE A 2 10.87 -5.18 -10.77
CA PHE A 2 9.75 -5.05 -9.84
C PHE A 2 8.45 -4.55 -10.51
N ASP A 3 8.51 -3.45 -11.28
CA ASP A 3 7.32 -2.92 -11.96
C ASP A 3 6.72 -3.94 -12.94
N LYS A 4 7.55 -4.65 -13.70
CA LYS A 4 7.11 -5.72 -14.60
C LYS A 4 6.43 -6.87 -13.86
N PHE A 5 6.85 -7.17 -12.63
CA PHE A 5 6.20 -8.17 -11.79
C PHE A 5 4.81 -7.68 -11.38
N ILE A 6 4.72 -6.46 -10.85
CA ILE A 6 3.46 -5.84 -10.45
C ILE A 6 2.48 -5.74 -11.62
N ASP A 7 2.96 -5.33 -12.81
CA ASP A 7 2.13 -5.25 -14.01
C ASP A 7 1.54 -6.61 -14.38
N ARG A 8 2.33 -7.69 -14.24
CA ARG A 8 1.82 -9.05 -14.44
C ARG A 8 0.79 -9.42 -13.37
N SER A 9 1.03 -9.09 -12.10
CA SER A 9 0.06 -9.36 -11.04
C SER A 9 -1.30 -8.72 -11.34
N LYS A 10 -1.30 -7.49 -11.85
CA LYS A 10 -2.52 -6.76 -12.23
C LYS A 10 -3.21 -7.35 -13.46
N ASN A 11 -2.45 -7.79 -14.45
CA ASN A 11 -2.99 -8.24 -15.73
C ASN A 11 -3.55 -9.68 -15.71
N TYR A 12 -3.07 -10.53 -14.80
CA TYR A 12 -3.41 -11.95 -14.79
C TYR A 12 -4.30 -12.39 -13.62
N TYR A 13 -4.70 -11.47 -12.75
CA TYR A 13 -5.56 -11.78 -11.61
C TYR A 13 -6.74 -10.80 -11.48
N ASN A 14 -7.94 -11.34 -11.27
CA ASN A 14 -9.13 -10.54 -11.00
C ASN A 14 -9.41 -10.54 -9.50
N LEU A 15 -9.31 -9.36 -8.89
CA LEU A 15 -9.59 -9.16 -7.46
C LEU A 15 -11.05 -9.47 -7.10
N ASN A 16 -11.24 -10.07 -5.92
CA ASN A 16 -12.52 -10.20 -5.26
C ASN A 16 -13.07 -8.82 -4.79
N PRO A 17 -14.32 -8.74 -4.31
CA PRO A 17 -14.92 -7.48 -3.87
C PRO A 17 -14.21 -6.78 -2.70
N ASN A 18 -13.47 -7.53 -1.87
CA ASN A 18 -12.79 -7.02 -0.69
C ASN A 18 -11.27 -7.13 -0.84
N VAL A 19 -10.58 -6.04 -0.53
CA VAL A 19 -9.13 -5.94 -0.56
C VAL A 19 -8.61 -5.30 0.72
N THR A 20 -7.35 -5.57 1.06
CA THR A 20 -6.67 -4.98 2.21
C THR A 20 -5.46 -4.17 1.79
N ILE A 21 -5.19 -3.06 2.48
CA ILE A 21 -3.93 -2.32 2.38
C ILE A 21 -3.21 -2.37 3.72
N ASP A 22 -1.96 -2.82 3.71
CA ASP A 22 -1.09 -2.92 4.89
C ASP A 22 0.40 -2.87 4.48
N GLU A 23 1.30 -2.90 5.45
CA GLU A 23 2.74 -2.93 5.27
C GLU A 23 3.35 -4.30 5.58
N MET A 24 4.11 -4.80 4.61
CA MET A 24 5.00 -5.94 4.78
C MET A 24 6.44 -5.50 4.98
N LEU A 25 7.23 -6.37 5.60
CA LEU A 25 8.64 -6.14 5.88
C LEU A 25 9.46 -7.35 5.45
N GLU A 26 10.11 -7.22 4.31
CA GLU A 26 10.97 -8.27 3.76
C GLU A 26 12.30 -8.29 4.50
N SER A 27 12.59 -9.38 5.22
CA SER A 27 13.74 -9.44 6.10
C SER A 27 15.05 -9.25 5.34
N PHE A 28 15.80 -8.22 5.71
CA PHE A 28 17.08 -7.90 5.09
C PHE A 28 17.99 -7.19 6.09
N ARG A 29 19.20 -7.74 6.29
CA ARG A 29 20.20 -7.21 7.23
C ARG A 29 21.45 -6.63 6.57
N GLY A 30 21.58 -6.73 5.26
CA GLY A 30 22.69 -6.13 4.51
C GLY A 30 22.67 -4.61 4.56
N ARG A 31 23.71 -4.00 3.97
CA ARG A 31 23.78 -2.55 3.77
C ARG A 31 22.82 -2.17 2.64
N CYS A 32 21.76 -1.43 2.99
CA CYS A 32 20.80 -0.87 2.06
C CYS A 32 20.34 0.47 2.64
N SER A 33 20.32 1.52 1.83
CA SER A 33 20.03 2.89 2.26
C SER A 33 18.60 3.09 2.76
N PHE A 34 17.65 2.28 2.27
CA PHE A 34 16.23 2.36 2.61
C PHE A 34 15.75 1.22 3.51
N ARG A 35 16.67 0.48 4.13
CA ARG A 35 16.34 -0.52 5.14
C ARG A 35 15.60 0.13 6.32
N GLN A 36 14.45 -0.42 6.69
CA GLN A 36 13.64 0.05 7.80
C GLN A 36 13.87 -0.79 9.06
N TYR A 37 13.70 -0.15 10.21
CA TYR A 37 13.60 -0.81 11.50
C TYR A 37 12.15 -0.74 12.00
N MET A 38 11.51 -1.90 12.22
CA MET A 38 10.15 -1.99 12.76
C MET A 38 10.17 -2.91 13.99
N PRO A 39 10.18 -2.36 15.22
CA PRO A 39 10.42 -3.14 16.43
C PRO A 39 9.35 -4.20 16.72
N ASN A 40 8.13 -3.99 16.24
CA ASN A 40 6.97 -4.86 16.49
C ASN A 40 6.82 -5.98 15.46
N LYS A 41 7.67 -6.06 14.43
CA LYS A 41 7.65 -7.15 13.45
C LYS A 41 8.65 -8.25 13.88
N PRO A 42 8.38 -9.55 13.59
CA PRO A 42 9.28 -10.64 13.97
C PRO A 42 10.71 -10.45 13.44
N ALA A 43 10.83 -10.08 12.17
CA ALA A 43 12.06 -9.55 11.62
C ALA A 43 12.10 -8.03 11.86
N LYS A 44 13.00 -7.56 12.73
CA LYS A 44 13.05 -6.13 13.08
C LYS A 44 13.64 -5.24 11.98
N TYR A 45 14.43 -5.80 11.07
CA TYR A 45 15.10 -5.07 9.99
C TYR A 45 14.76 -5.68 8.64
N GLY A 46 14.42 -4.82 7.69
CA GLY A 46 14.04 -5.26 6.35
C GLY A 46 13.73 -4.13 5.38
N ILE A 47 13.23 -4.50 4.21
CA ILE A 47 12.71 -3.58 3.20
C ILE A 47 11.20 -3.47 3.44
N LYS A 48 10.73 -2.26 3.74
CA LYS A 48 9.30 -1.98 3.93
C LYS A 48 8.62 -1.89 2.56
N VAL A 49 7.50 -2.58 2.41
CA VAL A 49 6.69 -2.53 1.19
C VAL A 49 5.23 -2.33 1.58
N HIS A 50 4.57 -1.39 0.94
CA HIS A 50 3.12 -1.19 1.05
C HIS A 50 2.44 -2.08 0.01
N ALA A 51 1.41 -2.83 0.39
CA ALA A 51 0.76 -3.81 -0.50
C ALA A 51 -0.76 -3.65 -0.49
N LEU A 52 -1.36 -3.79 -1.68
CA LEU A 52 -2.79 -3.97 -1.90
C LEU A 52 -3.03 -5.46 -2.20
N VAL A 53 -3.75 -6.12 -1.31
CA VAL A 53 -3.88 -7.59 -1.27
C VAL A 53 -5.35 -7.99 -1.35
N ASP A 54 -5.64 -9.05 -2.09
CA ASP A 54 -6.97 -9.66 -2.11
C ASP A 54 -7.28 -10.32 -0.74
N SER A 55 -8.37 -9.94 -0.09
CA SER A 55 -8.66 -10.41 1.27
C SER A 55 -9.04 -11.89 1.36
N LYS A 56 -9.46 -12.52 0.25
CA LYS A 56 -9.92 -13.91 0.23
C LYS A 56 -8.81 -14.89 -0.12
N THR A 57 -7.96 -14.50 -1.05
CA THR A 57 -6.91 -15.37 -1.62
C THR A 57 -5.51 -15.00 -1.16
N TYR A 58 -5.36 -13.85 -0.48
CA TYR A 58 -4.07 -13.31 -0.04
C TYR A 58 -3.14 -12.99 -1.21
N TYR A 59 -3.71 -12.67 -2.38
CA TYR A 59 -2.94 -12.35 -3.58
C TYR A 59 -2.45 -10.90 -3.59
N ASP A 60 -1.15 -10.70 -3.72
CA ASP A 60 -0.51 -9.38 -3.84
C ASP A 60 -0.78 -8.78 -5.23
N PHE A 61 -1.75 -7.87 -5.28
CA PHE A 61 -2.21 -7.29 -6.54
C PHE A 61 -1.41 -6.05 -6.97
N ASN A 62 -1.08 -5.17 -6.02
CA ASN A 62 -0.25 -3.99 -6.27
C ASN A 62 0.67 -3.73 -5.07
N MET A 63 1.88 -3.25 -5.31
CA MET A 63 2.88 -3.03 -4.26
C MET A 63 3.72 -1.79 -4.53
N GLU A 64 4.23 -1.18 -3.46
CA GLU A 64 5.12 -0.03 -3.52
C GLU A 64 6.22 -0.15 -2.46
N ILE A 65 7.49 -0.09 -2.88
CA ILE A 65 8.63 -0.13 -1.96
C ILE A 65 8.78 1.24 -1.30
N TYR A 66 8.88 1.25 0.04
CA TYR A 66 9.23 2.45 0.77
C TYR A 66 10.75 2.68 0.71
N ALA A 67 11.16 3.60 -0.16
CA ALA A 67 12.57 3.95 -0.35
C ALA A 67 13.06 5.05 0.63
N GLY A 68 12.26 5.47 1.62
CA GLY A 68 12.60 6.61 2.46
C GLY A 68 12.61 7.94 1.69
N GLN A 69 13.36 8.93 2.18
CA GLN A 69 13.52 10.21 1.50
C GLN A 69 14.50 10.07 0.33
N GLN A 70 14.01 10.37 -0.87
CA GLN A 70 14.78 10.31 -2.12
C GLN A 70 15.27 11.70 -2.55
N PRO A 71 16.34 11.80 -3.38
CA PRO A 71 16.81 13.05 -3.95
C PRO A 71 15.73 13.80 -4.74
N GLU A 72 15.78 15.13 -4.75
CA GLU A 72 14.71 16.00 -5.29
C GLU A 72 14.27 15.67 -6.72
N VAL A 73 15.20 15.38 -7.62
CA VAL A 73 14.90 15.10 -9.03
C VAL A 73 15.74 13.91 -9.49
N PRO A 74 15.18 12.96 -10.26
CA PRO A 74 13.76 12.72 -10.58
C PRO A 74 13.02 11.83 -9.56
N TYR A 75 13.61 11.57 -8.39
CA TYR A 75 13.21 10.42 -7.54
C TYR A 75 12.36 10.78 -6.31
N LYS A 76 12.13 12.07 -6.02
CA LYS A 76 11.35 12.48 -4.85
C LYS A 76 9.89 12.08 -5.01
N VAL A 77 9.41 11.27 -4.07
CA VAL A 77 8.01 10.82 -4.01
C VAL A 77 7.42 11.22 -2.65
N ASP A 78 6.16 11.64 -2.65
CA ASP A 78 5.42 11.86 -1.41
C ASP A 78 5.06 10.50 -0.78
N ASN A 79 5.61 10.26 0.41
CA ASN A 79 5.40 9.06 1.21
C ASN A 79 4.30 9.24 2.28
N SER A 80 3.50 10.30 2.21
CA SER A 80 2.32 10.45 3.05
C SER A 80 1.34 9.30 2.81
N ALA A 81 0.62 8.87 3.86
CA ALA A 81 -0.34 7.77 3.76
C ALA A 81 -1.38 8.01 2.65
N SER A 82 -1.84 9.26 2.50
CA SER A 82 -2.77 9.68 1.44
C SER A 82 -2.18 9.45 0.04
N ALA A 83 -0.94 9.89 -0.20
CA ALA A 83 -0.30 9.73 -1.50
C ALA A 83 0.00 8.26 -1.83
N VAL A 84 0.47 7.48 -0.84
CA VAL A 84 0.72 6.04 -0.99
C VAL A 84 -0.59 5.31 -1.34
N ILE A 85 -1.67 5.54 -0.61
CA ILE A 85 -2.96 4.89 -0.93
C ILE A 85 -3.42 5.23 -2.33
N LYS A 86 -3.37 6.51 -2.73
CA LYS A 86 -3.80 6.92 -4.07
C LYS A 86 -3.06 6.15 -5.17
N ARG A 87 -1.75 5.93 -5.01
CA ARG A 87 -0.96 5.13 -5.94
C ARG A 87 -1.32 3.65 -5.89
N LEU A 88 -1.55 3.09 -4.70
CA LEU A 88 -1.94 1.69 -4.54
C LEU A 88 -3.32 1.37 -5.14
N ILE A 89 -4.30 2.27 -4.97
CA ILE A 89 -5.69 2.05 -5.41
C ILE A 89 -5.93 2.45 -6.86
N ALA A 90 -5.03 3.21 -7.49
CA ALA A 90 -5.19 3.66 -8.87
C ALA A 90 -5.64 2.54 -9.84
N PRO A 91 -5.11 1.29 -9.77
CA PRO A 91 -5.53 0.20 -10.66
C PRO A 91 -6.93 -0.35 -10.37
N ILE A 92 -7.51 -0.09 -9.20
CA ILE A 92 -8.86 -0.55 -8.82
C ILE A 92 -9.89 0.59 -8.77
N SER A 93 -9.48 1.79 -9.18
CA SER A 93 -10.39 2.94 -9.27
C SER A 93 -11.60 2.61 -10.13
N ASN A 94 -12.78 3.07 -9.70
CA ASN A 94 -14.08 2.86 -10.29
C ASN A 94 -14.63 1.42 -10.26
N SER A 95 -14.04 0.54 -9.46
CA SER A 95 -14.46 -0.86 -9.43
C SER A 95 -15.54 -1.23 -8.41
N GLY A 96 -15.94 -0.32 -7.51
CA GLY A 96 -16.94 -0.63 -6.48
C GLY A 96 -16.45 -1.56 -5.37
N ARG A 97 -15.13 -1.75 -5.23
CA ARG A 97 -14.53 -2.62 -4.20
C ARG A 97 -14.46 -1.93 -2.84
N ASN A 98 -14.41 -2.76 -1.79
CA ASN A 98 -14.20 -2.31 -0.43
C ASN A 98 -12.75 -2.51 0.01
N ILE A 99 -12.13 -1.46 0.54
CA ILE A 99 -10.78 -1.46 1.06
C ILE A 99 -10.83 -1.56 2.58
N THR A 100 -10.10 -2.51 3.16
CA THR A 100 -9.84 -2.57 4.60
C THR A 100 -8.40 -2.18 4.89
N CYS A 101 -8.15 -1.31 5.87
CA CYS A 101 -6.78 -0.93 6.24
C CYS A 101 -6.65 -0.53 7.71
N ASP A 102 -5.42 -0.34 8.15
CA ASP A 102 -5.11 0.11 9.50
C ASP A 102 -5.35 1.63 9.70
N ASN A 103 -5.02 2.11 10.91
CA ASN A 103 -5.19 3.52 11.26
C ASN A 103 -4.16 4.47 10.66
N TRP A 104 -3.03 3.97 10.15
CA TRP A 104 -2.05 4.81 9.48
C TRP A 104 -2.61 5.34 8.15
N TYR A 105 -3.41 4.49 7.50
CA TYR A 105 -4.10 4.78 6.25
C TYR A 105 -5.46 5.46 6.45
N THR A 106 -6.12 5.30 7.59
CA THR A 106 -7.50 5.77 7.78
C THR A 106 -7.59 7.24 8.19
N LEU A 107 -7.77 8.12 7.19
CA LEU A 107 -8.06 9.54 7.38
C LEU A 107 -9.48 9.88 6.89
N PHE A 108 -10.28 10.62 7.67
CA PHE A 108 -11.67 10.94 7.32
C PHE A 108 -11.85 11.66 5.96
N PRO A 109 -11.04 12.69 5.61
CA PRO A 109 -11.16 13.33 4.29
C PRO A 109 -10.89 12.35 3.15
N MET A 110 -10.02 11.38 3.41
CA MET A 110 -9.60 10.40 2.45
C MET A 110 -10.77 9.46 2.13
N ALA A 111 -11.42 8.86 3.14
CA ALA A 111 -12.56 7.95 2.92
C ALA A 111 -13.67 8.57 2.04
N ASN A 112 -13.94 9.87 2.21
CA ASN A 112 -14.87 10.61 1.36
C ASN A 112 -14.35 10.77 -0.08
N GLU A 113 -13.06 11.05 -0.25
CA GLU A 113 -12.40 11.13 -1.55
C GLU A 113 -12.47 9.80 -2.29
N GLN A 114 -12.14 8.67 -1.64
CA GLN A 114 -12.22 7.35 -2.26
C GLN A 114 -13.64 7.02 -2.74
N GLN A 115 -14.66 7.34 -1.94
CA GLN A 115 -16.03 7.09 -2.36
C GLN A 115 -16.44 7.97 -3.55
N LYS A 116 -16.15 9.28 -3.49
CA LYS A 116 -16.64 10.25 -4.49
C LYS A 116 -15.87 10.21 -5.81
N ILE A 117 -14.55 10.04 -5.75
CA ILE A 117 -13.67 10.11 -6.93
C ILE A 117 -13.41 8.72 -7.51
N HIS A 118 -13.23 7.72 -6.65
CA HIS A 118 -12.78 6.39 -7.06
C HIS A 118 -13.88 5.33 -7.00
N ASN A 119 -15.10 5.63 -6.53
CA ASN A 119 -16.15 4.63 -6.30
C ASN A 119 -15.62 3.40 -5.53
N LEU A 120 -14.91 3.66 -4.43
CA LEU A 120 -14.36 2.66 -3.51
C LEU A 120 -14.83 2.98 -2.10
N THR A 121 -15.29 1.95 -1.38
CA THR A 121 -15.62 2.07 0.04
C THR A 121 -14.40 1.74 0.89
N MET A 122 -14.38 2.23 2.12
CA MET A 122 -13.25 2.06 3.03
C MET A 122 -13.72 1.72 4.44
N VAL A 123 -13.08 0.72 5.03
CA VAL A 123 -13.23 0.31 6.43
C VAL A 123 -11.85 0.32 7.07
N GLY A 124 -11.72 0.94 8.24
CA GLY A 124 -10.44 0.97 8.93
C GLY A 124 -10.58 1.43 10.36
N THR A 125 -9.53 1.19 11.14
CA THR A 125 -9.45 1.69 12.51
C THR A 125 -9.07 3.17 12.50
N VAL A 126 -9.61 3.97 13.41
CA VAL A 126 -9.26 5.39 13.53
C VAL A 126 -8.46 5.58 14.82
N LYS A 127 -7.41 6.41 14.77
CA LYS A 127 -6.70 6.79 15.99
C LYS A 127 -7.63 7.64 16.86
N LYS A 128 -7.60 7.37 18.18
CA LYS A 128 -8.43 8.09 19.15
C LYS A 128 -8.12 9.60 19.21
N ASN A 129 -6.91 9.99 18.82
CA ASN A 129 -6.35 11.34 19.02
C ASN A 129 -6.03 11.99 17.68
#